data_AF-A0A2V9JHS1-F1
#
_entry.id   AF-A0A2V9JHS1-F1
#
_cell.length_a   1.000
_cell.length_b   1.000
_cell.length_c   1.000
_cell.angle_alpha   90.00
_cell.angle_beta   90.00
_cell.angle_gamma   90.00
#
_symmetry.space_group_name_H-M   'P 1'
#
loop_
_entity.id
_entity.type
_entity.pdbx_description
1 polymer ?
#
loop_
_entity_poly.entity_id
_entity_poly.type
_entity_poly.pdbx_seq_one_letter_code
_entity_poly.pdbx_strand_id
1 'polypeptide(L)'
;MKKYLRSAEIAILLAAISSLIPSSAVAASRVIVSGGGTGTFNADLDEDEDIDGSHFGLGVIIREDGSAKGHFECLMAGNADILGLPLMAVEGKVTAGSVSGETATFSGVASVNLANGVIFRGVGFTVTVTAGGAGVGTLQLTVIGAFDGVPGDTKSGNGNYDLPPETVNTGQISIH
;
A
#
# COMPACT_ATOMS: atom_id res chain seq x y z
N MET A 1 -19.79 70.59 59.29
CA MET A 1 -19.29 70.61 57.90
C MET A 1 -19.92 69.45 57.14
N LYS A 2 -20.75 69.73 56.13
CA LYS A 2 -21.31 68.75 55.17
C LYS A 2 -20.19 68.19 54.28
N LYS A 3 -20.12 66.87 54.07
CA LYS A 3 -19.67 66.25 52.81
C LYS A 3 -20.34 64.88 52.54
N TYR A 4 -21.29 64.92 51.61
CA TYR A 4 -21.72 64.00 50.55
C TYR A 4 -21.56 62.46 50.63
N LEU A 5 -22.70 61.78 50.39
CA LEU A 5 -22.89 60.40 49.89
C LEU A 5 -22.01 60.05 48.67
N ARG A 6 -21.62 58.76 48.57
CA ARG A 6 -21.35 57.93 47.37
C ARG A 6 -20.72 56.61 47.86
N SER A 7 -21.01 55.38 47.43
CA SER A 7 -21.79 54.82 46.33
C SER A 7 -22.08 53.35 46.63
N ALA A 8 -23.07 52.80 45.92
CA ALA A 8 -23.58 51.44 46.01
C ALA A 8 -22.61 50.33 45.57
N GLU A 9 -23.05 49.11 45.91
CA GLU A 9 -22.57 47.76 45.61
C GLU A 9 -22.08 47.55 44.17
N ILE A 10 -21.29 46.48 43.96
CA ILE A 10 -21.62 45.35 43.06
C ILE A 10 -20.45 44.35 43.12
N ALA A 11 -20.71 43.18 43.69
CA ALA A 11 -19.86 42.00 43.56
C ALA A 11 -20.18 41.34 42.21
N ILE A 12 -19.22 41.30 41.28
CA ILE A 12 -19.35 40.55 40.03
C ILE A 12 -18.76 39.16 40.25
N LEU A 13 -19.64 38.18 40.45
CA LEU A 13 -19.32 36.76 40.36
C LEU A 13 -19.29 36.38 38.87
N LEU A 14 -18.10 36.19 38.28
CA LEU A 14 -17.98 35.66 36.92
C LEU A 14 -17.99 34.12 37.00
N ALA A 15 -19.16 33.52 36.78
CA ALA A 15 -19.30 32.08 36.60
C ALA A 15 -18.91 31.72 35.16
N ALA A 16 -17.72 31.12 34.97
CA ALA A 16 -17.31 30.54 33.70
C ALA A 16 -18.05 29.20 33.49
N ILE A 17 -19.12 29.21 32.70
CA ILE A 17 -19.79 27.99 32.24
C ILE A 17 -18.96 27.45 31.07
N SER A 18 -18.02 26.55 31.37
CA SER A 18 -17.32 25.76 30.34
C SER A 18 -18.29 24.71 29.80
N SER A 19 -18.94 25.02 28.67
CA SER A 19 -19.74 24.07 27.91
C SER A 19 -18.87 22.93 27.39
N LEU A 20 -19.01 21.74 27.98
CA LEU A 20 -18.49 20.48 27.45
C LEU A 20 -19.27 20.12 26.18
N ILE A 21 -18.78 20.57 25.02
CA ILE A 21 -19.26 20.06 23.73
C ILE A 21 -18.64 18.67 23.56
N PRO A 22 -19.42 17.58 23.47
CA PRO A 22 -18.87 16.28 23.16
C PRO A 22 -18.29 16.36 21.74
N SER A 23 -16.96 16.26 21.63
CA SER A 23 -16.30 16.11 20.35
C SER A 23 -16.62 14.71 19.84
N SER A 24 -17.59 14.59 18.94
CA SER A 24 -17.86 13.34 18.24
C SER A 24 -16.66 13.03 17.36
N ALA A 25 -15.79 12.13 17.82
CA ALA A 25 -14.74 11.58 16.97
C ALA A 25 -15.40 10.78 15.85
N VAL A 26 -15.38 11.30 14.62
CA VAL A 26 -15.75 10.53 13.44
C VAL A 26 -14.71 9.43 13.31
N ALA A 27 -15.11 8.16 13.47
CA ALA A 27 -14.24 7.05 13.15
C ALA A 27 -13.96 7.12 11.65
N ALA A 28 -12.74 7.48 11.26
CA ALA A 28 -12.33 7.46 9.85
C ALA A 28 -12.62 6.07 9.28
N SER A 29 -13.31 6.02 8.14
CA SER A 29 -13.52 4.75 7.47
C SER A 29 -12.17 4.14 7.12
N ARG A 30 -12.09 2.82 7.22
CA ARG A 30 -10.89 2.05 6.90
C ARG A 30 -11.28 0.91 5.99
N VAL A 31 -10.45 0.66 4.98
CA VAL A 31 -10.53 -0.51 4.13
C VAL A 31 -9.34 -1.41 4.45
N ILE A 32 -9.61 -2.71 4.57
CA ILE A 32 -8.63 -3.75 4.78
C ILE A 32 -8.46 -4.48 3.45
N VAL A 33 -7.22 -4.50 2.97
CA VAL A 33 -6.80 -5.27 1.80
C VAL A 33 -5.93 -6.40 2.33
N SER A 34 -6.36 -7.64 2.13
CA SER A 34 -5.65 -8.82 2.61
C SER A 34 -5.66 -9.90 1.55
N GLY A 35 -4.60 -10.68 1.46
CA GLY A 35 -4.52 -11.75 0.50
C GLY A 35 -3.19 -12.48 0.53
N GLY A 36 -3.16 -13.61 -0.15
CA GLY A 36 -1.95 -14.37 -0.36
C GLY A 36 -2.21 -15.58 -1.24
N GLY A 37 -1.13 -16.11 -1.83
CA GLY A 37 -1.19 -17.23 -2.75
C GLY A 37 -0.09 -17.16 -3.80
N THR A 38 -0.38 -17.67 -5.00
CA THR A 38 0.50 -17.58 -6.15
C THR A 38 -0.17 -16.81 -7.28
N GLY A 39 0.61 -15.99 -7.99
CA GLY A 39 0.26 -15.38 -9.25
C GLY A 39 0.88 -16.12 -10.43
N THR A 40 0.40 -15.83 -11.64
CA THR A 40 1.01 -16.25 -12.90
C THR A 40 0.81 -15.14 -13.93
N PHE A 41 1.83 -14.88 -14.74
CA PHE A 41 1.72 -13.96 -15.86
C PHE A 41 0.96 -14.60 -17.02
N ASN A 42 0.54 -13.79 -18.00
CA ASN A 42 -0.13 -14.30 -19.21
C ASN A 42 0.85 -14.63 -20.34
N ALA A 43 2.14 -14.49 -20.10
CA ALA A 43 3.21 -14.75 -21.04
C ALA A 43 4.45 -15.19 -20.27
N ASP A 44 5.26 -16.02 -20.93
CA ASP A 44 6.66 -16.22 -20.60
C ASP A 44 7.37 -14.85 -20.72
N LEU A 45 7.90 -14.34 -19.61
CA LEU A 45 8.54 -13.03 -19.58
C LEU A 45 10.02 -13.11 -19.92
N ASP A 46 10.56 -14.33 -20.03
CA ASP A 46 11.98 -14.58 -20.03
C ASP A 46 12.56 -15.45 -21.15
N GLU A 47 11.66 -15.99 -21.95
CA GLU A 47 11.94 -16.86 -23.09
C GLU A 47 12.64 -18.17 -22.66
N ASP A 48 12.42 -18.64 -21.42
CA ASP A 48 12.91 -19.93 -20.92
C ASP A 48 11.95 -21.12 -21.17
N GLU A 49 10.81 -20.86 -21.81
CA GLU A 49 9.72 -21.79 -22.11
C GLU A 49 8.78 -22.14 -20.93
N ASP A 50 8.87 -21.47 -19.78
CA ASP A 50 7.91 -21.52 -18.66
C ASP A 50 7.10 -20.23 -18.51
N ILE A 51 5.91 -20.31 -17.91
CA ILE A 51 5.14 -19.12 -17.53
C ILE A 51 5.45 -18.79 -16.08
N ASP A 52 6.16 -17.69 -15.91
CA ASP A 52 6.53 -17.12 -14.63
C ASP A 52 5.32 -16.72 -13.74
N GLY A 53 5.61 -16.49 -12.46
CA GLY A 53 4.72 -15.87 -11.51
C GLY A 53 5.38 -15.64 -10.16
N SER A 54 4.61 -15.14 -9.20
CA SER A 54 5.10 -14.88 -7.84
C SER A 54 4.34 -15.68 -6.79
N HIS A 55 4.96 -15.87 -5.63
CA HIS A 55 4.23 -16.04 -4.38
C HIS A 55 4.00 -14.65 -3.78
N PHE A 56 2.78 -14.36 -3.35
CA PHE A 56 2.47 -13.06 -2.79
C PHE A 56 1.78 -13.17 -1.43
N GLY A 57 1.96 -12.13 -0.62
CA GLY A 57 1.29 -11.94 0.65
C GLY A 57 1.06 -10.45 0.89
N LEU A 58 -0.13 -10.09 1.36
CA LEU A 58 -0.45 -8.71 1.71
C LEU A 58 -1.42 -8.60 2.88
N GLY A 59 -1.19 -7.57 3.68
CA GLY A 59 -2.08 -7.15 4.75
C GLY A 59 -1.95 -5.66 4.97
N VAL A 60 -2.91 -4.90 4.46
CA VAL A 60 -2.88 -3.44 4.37
C VAL A 60 -4.18 -2.86 4.91
N ILE A 61 -4.06 -1.82 5.72
CA ILE A 61 -5.17 -1.00 6.19
C ILE A 61 -5.03 0.38 5.56
N ILE A 62 -5.98 0.78 4.73
CA ILE A 62 -6.04 2.07 4.04
C ILE A 62 -7.10 2.93 4.72
N ARG A 63 -6.78 4.19 5.02
CA ARG A 63 -7.72 5.19 5.56
C ARG A 63 -8.23 6.12 4.45
N GLU A 64 -9.34 6.78 4.69
CA GLU A 64 -9.94 7.77 3.77
C GLU A 64 -8.99 8.91 3.39
N ASP A 65 -8.06 9.28 4.28
CA ASP A 65 -7.05 10.32 4.01
C ASP A 65 -5.90 9.84 3.09
N GLY A 66 -5.96 8.61 2.60
CA GLY A 66 -4.94 7.98 1.77
C GLY A 66 -3.75 7.42 2.56
N SER A 67 -3.71 7.62 3.87
CA SER A 67 -2.68 7.00 4.71
C SER A 67 -2.93 5.50 4.83
N ALA A 68 -1.86 4.71 4.77
CA ALA A 68 -1.96 3.27 4.90
C ALA A 68 -0.91 2.72 5.87
N LYS A 69 -1.20 1.52 6.40
CA LYS A 69 -0.27 0.75 7.22
C LYS A 69 -0.40 -0.72 6.85
N GLY A 70 0.72 -1.42 6.73
CA GLY A 70 0.70 -2.83 6.40
C GLY A 70 2.01 -3.30 5.79
N HIS A 71 1.96 -4.52 5.30
CA HIS A 71 3.07 -5.17 4.62
C HIS A 71 2.61 -5.78 3.31
N PHE A 72 3.55 -5.81 2.38
CA PHE A 72 3.45 -6.47 1.09
C PHE A 72 4.70 -7.32 0.89
N GLU A 73 4.50 -8.51 0.36
CA GLU A 73 5.56 -9.43 -0.02
C GLU A 73 5.21 -9.99 -1.39
N CYS A 74 6.16 -9.93 -2.31
CA CYS A 74 6.13 -10.61 -3.59
C CYS A 74 7.46 -11.31 -3.78
N LEU A 75 7.43 -12.63 -3.75
CA LEU A 75 8.56 -13.52 -3.97
C LEU A 75 8.44 -14.08 -5.37
N MET A 76 9.28 -13.60 -6.27
CA MET A 76 9.44 -14.20 -7.60
C MET A 76 10.38 -15.43 -7.53
N ALA A 77 11.13 -15.57 -6.43
CA ALA A 77 11.96 -16.73 -6.17
C ALA A 77 11.18 -18.05 -6.09
N GLY A 78 11.53 -18.99 -6.98
CA GLY A 78 11.15 -20.40 -6.89
C GLY A 78 9.94 -20.83 -7.72
N ASN A 79 9.22 -19.89 -8.34
CA ASN A 79 8.20 -20.18 -9.37
C ASN A 79 8.54 -19.55 -10.73
N ALA A 80 9.62 -18.78 -10.81
CA ALA A 80 10.01 -18.01 -11.98
C ALA A 80 11.51 -17.70 -11.84
N ASP A 81 12.34 -18.10 -12.80
CA ASP A 81 13.71 -17.59 -12.91
C ASP A 81 13.70 -16.38 -13.82
N ILE A 82 12.80 -15.41 -13.57
CA ILE A 82 12.53 -14.29 -14.49
C ILE A 82 13.86 -13.72 -15.00
N LEU A 83 14.22 -14.10 -16.22
CA LEU A 83 15.28 -13.53 -17.06
C LEU A 83 16.72 -13.69 -16.57
N GLY A 84 17.00 -14.66 -15.70
CA GLY A 84 18.26 -14.65 -14.96
C GLY A 84 18.48 -13.31 -14.24
N LEU A 85 17.40 -12.55 -14.06
CA LEU A 85 17.40 -11.30 -13.34
C LEU A 85 17.10 -11.63 -11.90
N PRO A 86 17.98 -11.17 -11.02
CA PRO A 86 18.05 -11.68 -9.68
C PRO A 86 16.87 -11.09 -8.84
N LEU A 87 15.88 -10.36 -9.38
CA LEU A 87 14.78 -9.79 -8.56
C LEU A 87 13.89 -10.89 -7.97
N MET A 88 14.15 -11.24 -6.71
CA MET A 88 13.67 -12.49 -6.13
C MET A 88 12.71 -12.24 -4.97
N ALA A 89 12.78 -11.06 -4.35
CA ALA A 89 11.83 -10.65 -3.33
C ALA A 89 11.65 -9.13 -3.28
N VAL A 90 10.40 -8.68 -3.25
CA VAL A 90 10.01 -7.31 -2.87
C VAL A 90 9.24 -7.40 -1.55
N GLU A 91 9.88 -6.95 -0.48
CA GLU A 91 9.30 -6.91 0.86
C GLU A 91 9.12 -5.45 1.30
N GLY A 92 7.87 -5.01 1.28
CA GLY A 92 7.49 -3.61 1.41
C GLY A 92 6.74 -3.29 2.70
N LYS A 93 7.07 -2.16 3.31
CA LYS A 93 6.18 -1.50 4.27
C LYS A 93 5.28 -0.54 3.51
N VAL A 94 3.97 -0.71 3.67
CA VAL A 94 2.97 0.16 3.03
C VAL A 94 2.72 1.40 3.88
N THR A 95 2.71 2.56 3.24
CA THR A 95 2.51 3.87 3.88
C THR A 95 1.40 4.71 3.28
N ALA A 96 1.03 4.44 2.02
CA ALA A 96 -0.06 5.12 1.33
C ALA A 96 -0.90 4.14 0.52
N GLY A 97 -2.16 4.49 0.26
CA GLY A 97 -3.02 3.72 -0.63
C GLY A 97 -4.37 4.36 -0.89
N SER A 98 -5.08 3.79 -1.84
CA SER A 98 -6.43 4.18 -2.25
C SER A 98 -7.21 2.93 -2.69
N VAL A 99 -8.54 3.04 -2.65
CA VAL A 99 -9.45 1.96 -3.05
C VAL A 99 -10.50 2.54 -3.98
N SER A 100 -10.80 1.82 -5.06
CA SER A 100 -11.84 2.14 -6.02
C SER A 100 -12.55 0.87 -6.45
N GLY A 101 -13.78 0.66 -5.95
CA GLY A 101 -14.53 -0.57 -6.21
C GLY A 101 -13.81 -1.80 -5.68
N GLU A 102 -13.59 -2.79 -6.55
CA GLU A 102 -12.87 -4.04 -6.25
C GLU A 102 -11.35 -3.93 -6.46
N THR A 103 -10.83 -2.72 -6.69
CA THR A 103 -9.41 -2.46 -6.92
C THR A 103 -8.83 -1.65 -5.77
N ALA A 104 -7.64 -2.03 -5.30
CA ALA A 104 -6.86 -1.24 -4.35
C ALA A 104 -5.46 -0.99 -4.90
N THR A 105 -4.97 0.23 -4.73
CA THR A 105 -3.58 0.59 -5.03
C THR A 105 -2.90 1.05 -3.77
N PHE A 106 -1.70 0.55 -3.50
CA PHE A 106 -0.93 0.93 -2.32
C PHE A 106 0.57 1.02 -2.63
N SER A 107 1.28 1.80 -1.84
CA SER A 107 2.69 2.10 -2.07
C SER A 107 3.46 2.32 -0.78
N GLY A 108 4.78 2.25 -0.91
CA GLY A 108 5.68 2.50 0.18
C GLY A 108 7.12 2.27 -0.22
N VAL A 109 7.93 1.81 0.74
CA VAL A 109 9.33 1.47 0.51
C VAL A 109 9.58 0.02 0.83
N ALA A 110 10.42 -0.62 0.02
CA ALA A 110 10.74 -2.03 0.11
C ALA A 110 12.23 -2.30 0.26
N SER A 111 12.53 -3.50 0.75
CA SER A 111 13.77 -4.17 0.45
C SER A 111 13.57 -4.99 -0.83
N VAL A 112 14.52 -4.87 -1.75
CA VAL A 112 14.54 -5.57 -3.02
C VAL A 112 15.74 -6.49 -3.01
N ASN A 113 15.48 -7.79 -2.89
CA ASN A 113 16.52 -8.81 -2.83
C ASN A 113 16.75 -9.36 -4.23
N LEU A 114 18.03 -9.34 -4.63
CA LEU A 114 18.45 -9.90 -5.88
C LEU A 114 18.79 -11.43 -5.77
N ALA A 115 18.82 -12.07 -4.60
CA ALA A 115 19.29 -13.46 -4.45
C ALA A 115 20.70 -13.80 -5.00
N ASN A 116 21.42 -12.82 -5.56
CA ASN A 116 22.85 -12.87 -5.90
C ASN A 116 23.71 -12.27 -4.76
N GLY A 117 23.12 -12.12 -3.58
CA GLY A 117 23.73 -11.47 -2.41
C GLY A 117 23.54 -9.95 -2.35
N VAL A 118 22.98 -9.31 -3.38
CA VAL A 118 22.66 -7.87 -3.37
C VAL A 118 21.25 -7.64 -2.83
N ILE A 119 21.12 -6.72 -1.88
CA ILE A 119 19.83 -6.26 -1.35
C ILE A 119 19.80 -4.74 -1.38
N PHE A 120 18.89 -4.18 -2.17
CA PHE A 120 18.58 -2.75 -2.13
C PHE A 120 17.57 -2.47 -1.03
N ARG A 121 17.71 -1.33 -0.34
CA ARG A 121 16.80 -0.92 0.74
C ARG A 121 16.27 0.46 0.47
N GLY A 122 15.02 0.70 0.85
CA GLY A 122 14.37 2.01 0.65
C GLY A 122 13.94 2.24 -0.79
N VAL A 123 13.75 1.16 -1.57
CA VAL A 123 13.29 1.24 -2.96
C VAL A 123 11.79 1.52 -2.96
N GLY A 124 11.36 2.53 -3.72
CA GLY A 124 9.93 2.82 -3.85
C GLY A 124 9.22 1.70 -4.60
N PHE A 125 7.97 1.41 -4.23
CA PHE A 125 7.13 0.47 -4.96
C PHE A 125 5.67 0.92 -4.98
N THR A 126 4.95 0.50 -6.00
CA THR A 126 3.49 0.59 -6.09
C THR A 126 2.92 -0.77 -6.44
N VAL A 127 1.82 -1.15 -5.80
CA VAL A 127 1.09 -2.37 -6.12
C VAL A 127 -0.36 -2.02 -6.37
N THR A 128 -0.93 -2.57 -7.44
CA THR A 128 -2.37 -2.54 -7.70
C THR A 128 -2.90 -3.96 -7.66
N VAL A 129 -3.97 -4.18 -6.89
CA VAL A 129 -4.64 -5.47 -6.78
C VAL A 129 -6.12 -5.35 -7.12
N THR A 130 -6.68 -6.43 -7.65
CA THR A 130 -8.12 -6.62 -7.80
C THR A 130 -8.56 -7.78 -6.92
N ALA A 131 -9.66 -7.60 -6.18
CA ALA A 131 -10.23 -8.64 -5.33
C ALA A 131 -10.67 -9.86 -6.17
N GLY A 132 -10.45 -11.05 -5.62
CA GLY A 132 -10.81 -12.30 -6.31
C GLY A 132 -9.92 -13.46 -5.91
N GLY A 133 -10.41 -14.68 -6.15
CA GLY A 133 -9.65 -15.92 -6.05
C GLY A 133 -8.94 -16.26 -7.36
N ALA A 134 -8.60 -17.54 -7.51
CA ALA A 134 -7.97 -18.08 -8.71
C ALA A 134 -8.72 -17.70 -10.01
N GLY A 135 -7.99 -17.20 -11.00
CA GLY A 135 -8.51 -16.79 -12.32
C GLY A 135 -9.29 -15.47 -12.34
N VAL A 136 -9.45 -14.80 -11.20
CA VAL A 136 -10.24 -13.56 -11.08
C VAL A 136 -9.44 -12.43 -10.47
N GLY A 137 -8.78 -12.68 -9.33
CA GLY A 137 -7.95 -11.69 -8.67
C GLY A 137 -6.72 -11.36 -9.51
N THR A 138 -6.25 -10.12 -9.43
CA THR A 138 -5.02 -9.69 -10.10
C THR A 138 -4.10 -8.95 -9.16
N LEU A 139 -2.81 -8.99 -9.47
CA LEU A 139 -1.76 -8.24 -8.79
C LEU A 139 -0.81 -7.66 -9.83
N GLN A 140 -0.49 -6.39 -9.72
CA GLN A 140 0.52 -5.74 -10.55
C GLN A 140 1.48 -4.96 -9.67
N LEU A 141 2.77 -5.26 -9.78
CA LEU A 141 3.85 -4.62 -9.06
C LEU A 141 4.62 -3.67 -9.98
N THR A 142 4.90 -2.46 -9.51
CA THR A 142 5.89 -1.56 -10.10
C THR A 142 6.99 -1.28 -9.08
N VAL A 143 8.24 -1.48 -9.47
CA VAL A 143 9.42 -1.05 -8.69
C VAL A 143 9.90 0.30 -9.22
N ILE A 144 9.99 1.30 -8.33
CA ILE A 144 10.22 2.70 -8.72
C ILE A 144 11.71 2.99 -8.78
N GLY A 145 12.17 3.59 -9.89
CA GLY A 145 13.55 4.07 -10.02
C GLY A 145 14.59 2.96 -10.28
N ALA A 146 14.16 1.76 -10.70
CA ALA A 146 15.04 0.61 -10.90
C ALA A 146 14.56 -0.26 -12.06
N PHE A 147 15.49 -1.02 -12.65
CA PHE A 147 15.28 -2.06 -13.67
C PHE A 147 14.45 -1.64 -14.91
N ASP A 148 14.53 -0.37 -15.31
CA ASP A 148 13.91 0.13 -16.54
C ASP A 148 14.54 -0.50 -17.80
N GLY A 149 13.68 -0.95 -18.73
CA GLY A 149 14.07 -1.47 -20.04
C GLY A 149 14.69 -2.86 -20.01
N VAL A 150 14.63 -3.55 -18.88
CA VAL A 150 14.93 -4.97 -18.80
C VAL A 150 13.67 -5.77 -19.15
N PRO A 151 13.77 -7.04 -19.57
CA PRO A 151 12.56 -7.75 -19.96
C PRO A 151 11.62 -7.99 -18.76
N GLY A 152 10.34 -8.22 -19.04
CA GLY A 152 9.26 -8.08 -18.05
C GLY A 152 8.85 -6.63 -17.77
N ASP A 153 9.64 -5.62 -18.14
CA ASP A 153 9.23 -4.23 -18.10
C ASP A 153 8.27 -3.89 -19.25
N THR A 154 7.01 -3.65 -18.92
CA THR A 154 5.99 -3.30 -19.90
C THR A 154 6.11 -1.86 -20.42
N LYS A 155 6.91 -1.00 -19.79
CA LYS A 155 7.00 0.43 -20.12
C LYS A 155 8.42 0.98 -20.04
N SER A 156 9.25 0.52 -20.96
CA SER A 156 10.62 1.01 -21.08
C SER A 156 10.72 2.53 -21.33
N GLY A 157 11.69 3.16 -20.67
CA GLY A 157 12.08 4.57 -20.78
C GLY A 157 11.46 5.49 -19.72
N ASN A 158 10.76 4.94 -18.72
CA ASN A 158 10.10 5.73 -17.68
C ASN A 158 10.82 5.71 -16.31
N GLY A 159 11.94 5.00 -16.22
CA GLY A 159 12.75 4.87 -15.01
C GLY A 159 12.25 3.85 -13.98
N ASN A 160 11.23 3.05 -14.28
CA ASN A 160 10.66 2.05 -13.37
C ASN A 160 10.70 0.65 -13.98
N TYR A 161 10.46 -0.35 -13.14
CA TYR A 161 10.19 -1.72 -13.58
C TYR A 161 8.69 -1.97 -13.48
N ASP A 162 7.99 -1.92 -14.62
CA ASP A 162 6.55 -2.08 -14.69
C ASP A 162 6.19 -3.51 -15.10
N LEU A 163 6.12 -4.42 -14.12
CA LEU A 163 5.69 -5.80 -14.39
C LEU A 163 4.26 -5.82 -14.96
N PRO A 164 3.95 -6.77 -15.86
CA PRO A 164 2.59 -6.99 -16.29
C PRO A 164 1.73 -7.48 -15.11
N PRO A 165 0.40 -7.34 -15.19
CA PRO A 165 -0.48 -7.93 -14.18
C PRO A 165 -0.34 -9.45 -14.15
N GLU A 166 -0.18 -10.00 -12.95
CA GLU A 166 -0.36 -11.40 -12.63
C GLU A 166 -1.82 -11.69 -12.34
N THR A 167 -2.28 -12.86 -12.78
CA THR A 167 -3.57 -13.41 -12.35
C THR A 167 -3.34 -14.33 -11.17
N VAL A 168 -4.18 -14.25 -10.15
CA VAL A 168 -4.15 -15.19 -9.01
C VAL A 168 -4.32 -16.61 -9.56
N ASN A 169 -3.34 -17.48 -9.32
CA ASN A 169 -3.36 -18.89 -9.68
C ASN A 169 -3.83 -19.75 -8.49
N THR A 170 -3.34 -19.46 -7.28
CA THR A 170 -3.83 -20.05 -6.03
C THR A 170 -4.08 -18.99 -4.98
N GLY A 171 -4.93 -19.28 -3.99
CA GLY A 171 -5.26 -18.35 -2.92
C GLY A 171 -6.30 -17.31 -3.33
N GLN A 172 -6.24 -16.12 -2.71
CA GLN A 172 -7.21 -15.05 -2.95
C GLN A 172 -6.74 -13.68 -2.45
N ILE A 173 -7.36 -12.64 -3.00
CA ILE A 173 -7.27 -11.24 -2.55
C ILE A 173 -8.67 -10.78 -2.12
N SER A 174 -8.75 -10.09 -0.98
CA SER A 174 -9.98 -9.57 -0.40
C SER A 174 -9.84 -8.09 -0.04
N ILE A 175 -10.88 -7.32 -0.30
CA ILE A 175 -11.01 -5.89 0.01
C ILE A 175 -12.32 -5.71 0.79
N HIS A 176 -12.25 -5.18 2.01
CA HIS A 176 -13.42 -5.05 2.91
C HIS A 176 -13.33 -3.86 3.88
#